data_AF-A0A2U1N2Z3-F1
#
_entry.id   AF-A0A2U1N2Z3-F1
#
_cell.length_a   1.000
_cell.length_b   1.000
_cell.length_c   1.000
_cell.angle_alpha   90.00
_cell.angle_beta   90.00
_cell.angle_gamma   90.00
#
_symmetry.space_group_name_H-M   'P 1'
#
loop_
_entity.id
_entity.type
_entity.pdbx_description
1 polymer ?
#
loop_
_entity_poly.entity_id
_entity_poly.type
_entity_poly.pdbx_seq_one_letter_code
_entity_poly.pdbx_strand_id
1 'polypeptide(L)'
;MAKEGLVKESEIKSFNVPTYNPCKDEVVDLIQKQGSFSLDLLDSYEVNWDPYDTDYASERVSDEPIHGERVAKILRAATESMLIAHFGNSAMDLVFQNFEKKVNEHLLKEKTKHHVLLVSMTKKI
;
A
#
# COMPACT_ATOMS: atom_id res chain seq x y z
N MET A 1 -14.92 -4.51 -12.85
CA MET A 1 -15.62 -3.38 -12.18
C MET A 1 -16.42 -2.52 -13.17
N ALA A 2 -15.85 -1.50 -13.83
CA ALA A 2 -16.62 -0.68 -14.79
C ALA A 2 -17.04 -1.46 -16.06
N LYS A 3 -16.11 -2.25 -16.62
CA LYS A 3 -16.40 -3.15 -17.76
C LYS A 3 -17.44 -4.23 -17.44
N GLU A 4 -17.62 -4.56 -16.16
CA GLU A 4 -18.61 -5.53 -15.68
C GLU A 4 -19.94 -4.86 -15.29
N GLY A 5 -20.05 -3.53 -15.44
CA GLY A 5 -21.26 -2.77 -15.12
C GLY A 5 -21.56 -2.59 -13.63
N LEU A 6 -20.62 -2.94 -12.74
CA LEU A 6 -20.83 -2.91 -11.28
C LEU A 6 -20.63 -1.53 -10.65
N VAL A 7 -19.84 -0.68 -11.29
CA VAL A 7 -19.57 0.71 -10.89
C VAL A 7 -19.47 1.56 -12.14
N LYS A 8 -19.87 2.83 -12.06
CA LYS A 8 -19.76 3.73 -13.22
C LYS A 8 -18.31 4.12 -13.43
N GLU A 9 -17.89 4.23 -14.69
CA GLU A 9 -16.55 4.71 -15.02
C GLU A 9 -16.30 6.13 -14.46
N SER A 10 -17.34 6.97 -14.42
CA SER A 10 -17.27 8.30 -13.81
C SER A 10 -17.00 8.27 -12.31
N GLU A 11 -17.49 7.27 -11.58
CA GLU A 11 -17.25 7.10 -10.14
C GLU A 11 -15.81 6.68 -9.88
N ILE A 12 -15.24 5.85 -10.76
CA ILE A 12 -13.80 5.50 -10.69
C ILE A 12 -12.95 6.74 -10.95
N LYS A 13 -13.31 7.56 -11.94
CA LYS A 13 -12.57 8.79 -12.29
C LYS A 13 -12.67 9.88 -11.21
N SER A 14 -13.73 9.90 -10.42
CA SER A 14 -13.90 10.89 -9.35
C SER A 14 -13.30 10.46 -8.01
N PHE A 15 -13.01 9.17 -7.84
CA PHE A 15 -12.45 8.64 -6.61
C PHE A 15 -10.94 8.90 -6.52
N ASN A 16 -10.53 9.55 -5.43
CA ASN A 16 -9.12 9.73 -5.09
C ASN A 16 -8.82 9.00 -3.78
N VAL A 17 -7.71 8.27 -3.75
CA VAL A 17 -7.26 7.60 -2.52
C VAL A 17 -6.64 8.68 -1.61
N PRO A 18 -7.12 8.84 -0.35
CA PRO A 18 -6.67 9.87 0.57
C PRO A 18 -5.36 9.45 1.27
N THR A 19 -4.38 9.00 0.49
CA THR A 19 -3.06 8.60 1.00
C THR A 19 -1.97 9.29 0.20
N TYR A 20 -0.86 9.60 0.88
CA TYR A 20 0.32 10.19 0.28
C TYR A 20 1.56 9.46 0.80
N ASN A 21 2.46 9.10 -0.10
CA ASN A 21 3.72 8.44 0.22
C ASN A 21 4.85 9.45 0.01
N PRO A 22 5.31 10.14 1.05
CA PRO A 22 6.34 11.16 0.91
C PRO A 22 7.70 10.54 0.62
N CYS A 23 8.57 11.27 -0.06
CA CYS A 23 9.99 10.91 -0.15
C CYS A 23 10.77 11.41 1.07
N LYS A 24 12.02 10.95 1.25
CA LYS A 24 12.87 11.40 2.36
C LYS A 24 13.04 12.91 2.38
N ASP A 25 13.34 13.51 1.24
CA ASP A 25 13.61 14.95 1.13
C ASP A 25 12.39 15.78 1.53
N GLU A 26 11.19 15.36 1.12
CA GLU A 26 9.94 16.02 1.52
C GLU A 26 9.73 16.00 3.04
N VAL A 27 10.03 14.87 3.69
CA VAL A 27 9.92 14.75 5.15
C VAL A 27 10.93 15.66 5.84
N VAL A 28 12.19 15.69 5.37
CA VAL A 28 13.24 16.57 5.91
C VAL A 28 12.83 18.03 5.80
N ASP A 29 12.42 18.45 4.61
CA ASP A 29 12.03 19.83 4.32
C ASP A 29 10.85 20.27 5.20
N LEU A 30 9.85 19.41 5.39
CA LEU A 30 8.70 19.68 6.26
C LEU A 30 9.10 19.85 7.73
N ILE A 31 9.95 18.96 8.26
CA ILE A 31 10.40 19.02 9.65
C ILE A 31 11.21 20.29 9.88
N GLN A 32 12.13 20.61 8.97
CA GLN A 32 12.95 21.82 9.05
C GLN A 32 12.11 23.09 8.95
N LYS A 33 11.16 23.15 8.00
CA LYS A 33 10.24 24.27 7.83
C LYS A 33 9.33 24.48 9.04
N GLN A 34 8.87 23.40 9.67
CA GLN A 34 8.03 23.47 10.87
C GLN A 34 8.84 23.95 12.08
N GLY A 35 10.08 23.48 12.23
CA GLY A 35 11.09 24.06 13.10
C GLY A 35 11.08 23.64 14.57
N SER A 36 10.02 23.00 15.09
CA SER A 36 9.91 22.60 16.52
C SER A 36 10.70 21.35 16.89
N PHE A 37 11.13 20.56 15.92
CA PHE A 37 11.82 19.30 16.14
C PHE A 37 13.23 19.30 15.54
N SER A 38 14.15 18.62 16.21
CA SER A 38 15.43 18.20 15.67
C SER A 38 15.27 16.78 15.14
N LEU A 39 15.75 16.54 13.92
CA LEU A 39 15.71 15.22 13.30
C LEU A 39 16.90 14.40 13.84
N ASP A 40 16.61 13.29 14.52
CA ASP A 40 17.62 12.41 15.11
C ASP A 40 17.97 11.27 14.15
N LEU A 41 16.97 10.71 13.47
CA LEU A 41 17.12 9.63 12.50
C LEU A 41 16.09 9.77 11.38
N LEU A 42 16.54 9.62 10.14
CA LEU A 42 15.68 9.38 8.98
C LEU A 42 16.25 8.23 8.18
N ASP A 43 15.54 7.10 8.19
CA ASP A 43 15.91 5.92 7.44
C ASP A 43 14.77 5.42 6.55
N SER A 44 15.11 4.51 5.65
CA SER A 44 14.13 3.82 4.81
C SER A 44 14.40 2.34 4.73
N TYR A 45 13.35 1.55 4.78
CA TYR A 45 13.42 0.10 4.66
C TYR A 45 12.44 -0.38 3.62
N GLU A 46 12.82 -1.47 2.94
CA GLU A 46 11.91 -2.23 2.12
C GLU A 46 11.33 -3.36 2.96
N VAL A 47 10.00 -3.48 2.99
CA VAL A 47 9.30 -4.57 3.68
C VAL A 47 8.39 -5.30 2.70
N ASN A 48 8.30 -6.62 2.80
CA ASN A 48 7.43 -7.39 1.91
C ASN A 48 5.94 -7.03 2.10
N TRP A 49 5.14 -7.13 1.03
CA TRP A 49 3.69 -6.90 1.12
C TRP A 49 2.98 -7.93 2.02
N ASP A 50 3.43 -9.19 2.00
CA ASP A 50 3.06 -10.17 3.02
C ASP A 50 4.06 -10.08 4.18
N PRO A 51 3.65 -9.65 5.39
CA PRO A 51 4.56 -9.57 6.54
C PRO A 51 5.09 -10.93 7.00
N TYR A 52 4.50 -12.04 6.53
CA TYR A 52 4.95 -13.40 6.81
C TYR A 52 5.86 -13.97 5.71
N ASP A 53 6.05 -13.25 4.60
CA ASP A 53 7.09 -13.57 3.61
C ASP A 53 8.43 -13.06 4.18
N THR A 54 9.27 -13.99 4.61
CA THR A 54 10.58 -13.69 5.22
C THR A 54 11.71 -13.65 4.20
N ASP A 55 11.45 -13.94 2.92
CA ASP A 55 12.46 -13.85 1.88
C ASP A 55 12.50 -12.44 1.28
N TYR A 56 13.63 -11.77 1.49
CA TYR A 56 13.90 -10.41 1.01
C TYR A 56 14.75 -10.37 -0.26
N ALA A 57 15.11 -11.52 -0.82
CA ALA A 57 15.74 -11.60 -2.13
C ALA A 57 14.87 -10.88 -3.17
N SER A 58 15.51 -10.22 -4.14
CA SER A 58 14.81 -9.50 -5.20
C SER A 58 14.17 -10.44 -6.22
N GLU A 59 14.74 -11.64 -6.38
CA GLU A 59 14.32 -12.64 -7.33
C GLU A 59 13.53 -13.74 -6.64
N ARG A 60 12.50 -14.25 -7.32
CA ARG A 60 11.72 -15.36 -6.80
C ARG A 60 12.51 -16.67 -6.89
N VAL A 61 12.61 -17.39 -5.78
CA VAL A 61 13.03 -18.79 -5.77
C VAL A 61 11.78 -19.66 -6.02
N SER A 62 11.84 -20.55 -7.00
CA SER A 62 10.69 -21.03 -7.80
C SER A 62 9.59 -21.87 -7.09
N ASP A 63 9.60 -22.00 -5.77
CA ASP A 63 8.64 -22.84 -5.02
C ASP A 63 7.94 -22.13 -3.85
N GLU A 64 8.06 -20.81 -3.73
CA GLU A 64 7.37 -20.10 -2.64
C GLU A 64 5.84 -20.07 -2.81
N PRO A 65 5.10 -20.22 -1.68
CA PRO A 65 3.66 -20.04 -1.67
C PRO A 65 3.28 -18.69 -2.26
N ILE A 66 2.21 -18.63 -3.04
CA ILE A 66 1.73 -17.34 -3.55
C ILE A 66 0.91 -16.67 -2.45
N HIS A 67 1.35 -15.49 -2.01
CA HIS A 67 0.84 -14.81 -0.82
C HIS A 67 -0.30 -13.80 -1.08
N GLY A 68 -0.88 -13.77 -2.29
CA GLY A 68 -1.81 -12.70 -2.68
C GLY A 68 -3.11 -12.66 -1.88
N GLU A 69 -3.59 -13.78 -1.34
CA GLU A 69 -4.76 -13.80 -0.46
C GLU A 69 -4.53 -12.94 0.80
N ARG A 70 -3.36 -13.06 1.42
CA ARG A 70 -3.03 -12.28 2.64
C ARG A 70 -2.88 -10.80 2.32
N VAL A 71 -2.17 -10.47 1.23
CA VAL A 71 -2.04 -9.09 0.76
C VAL A 71 -3.41 -8.48 0.47
N ALA A 72 -4.30 -9.22 -0.21
CA ALA A 72 -5.65 -8.77 -0.49
C ALA A 72 -6.47 -8.53 0.78
N LYS A 73 -6.38 -9.41 1.76
CA LYS A 73 -7.04 -9.24 3.06
C LYS A 73 -6.53 -8.03 3.84
N ILE A 74 -5.22 -7.78 3.85
CA ILE A 74 -4.61 -6.61 4.51
C ILE A 74 -5.12 -5.33 3.84
N LEU A 75 -5.05 -5.26 2.51
CA LEU A 75 -5.53 -4.09 1.77
C LEU A 75 -7.03 -3.89 1.96
N ARG A 76 -7.82 -4.98 1.98
CA ARG A 76 -9.26 -4.95 2.25
C ARG A 76 -9.55 -4.35 3.61
N ALA A 77 -8.91 -4.84 4.66
CA ALA A 77 -9.07 -4.31 6.01
C ALA A 77 -8.76 -2.80 6.09
N ALA A 78 -7.76 -2.32 5.34
CA ALA A 78 -7.37 -0.91 5.32
C ALA A 78 -8.27 0.00 4.47
N THR A 79 -8.88 -0.52 3.40
CA THR A 79 -9.50 0.33 2.36
C THR A 79 -10.99 0.08 2.12
N GLU A 80 -11.54 -1.04 2.57
CA GLU A 80 -12.91 -1.45 2.23
C GLU A 80 -13.97 -0.45 2.70
N SER A 81 -13.86 0.07 3.92
CA SER A 81 -14.82 1.05 4.45
C SER A 81 -14.92 2.31 3.58
N MET A 82 -13.78 2.80 3.11
CA MET A 82 -13.68 3.94 2.21
C MET A 82 -14.24 3.62 0.82
N LEU A 83 -13.94 2.44 0.28
CA LEU A 83 -14.46 2.01 -1.02
C LEU A 83 -15.98 1.82 -0.97
N ILE A 84 -16.52 1.27 0.12
CA ILE A 84 -17.98 1.15 0.34
C ILE A 84 -18.63 2.52 0.39
N ALA A 85 -18.01 3.49 1.08
CA ALA A 85 -18.56 4.84 1.20
C ALA A 85 -18.73 5.55 -0.16
N HIS A 86 -17.89 5.22 -1.16
CA HIS A 86 -17.94 5.84 -2.49
C HIS A 86 -18.64 4.98 -3.56
N PHE A 87 -18.41 3.67 -3.56
CA PHE A 87 -18.87 2.74 -4.61
C PHE A 87 -20.03 1.84 -4.17
N GLY A 88 -20.37 1.82 -2.88
CA GLY A 88 -21.32 0.89 -2.30
C GLY A 88 -20.74 -0.51 -2.03
N ASN A 89 -21.50 -1.35 -1.33
CA ASN A 89 -21.03 -2.65 -0.83
C ASN A 89 -21.10 -3.78 -1.87
N SER A 90 -22.03 -3.72 -2.83
CA SER A 90 -22.37 -4.84 -3.74
C SER A 90 -21.20 -5.33 -4.59
N ALA A 91 -20.17 -4.50 -4.77
CA ALA A 91 -19.03 -4.77 -5.64
C ALA A 91 -17.77 -5.23 -4.89
N MET A 92 -17.71 -5.12 -3.56
CA MET A 92 -16.45 -5.22 -2.80
C MET A 92 -15.82 -6.61 -2.85
N ASP A 93 -16.61 -7.67 -2.71
CA ASP A 93 -16.09 -9.04 -2.79
C ASP A 93 -15.38 -9.31 -4.11
N LEU A 94 -15.98 -8.89 -5.22
CA LEU A 94 -15.38 -9.07 -6.55
C LEU A 94 -14.15 -8.18 -6.75
N VAL A 95 -14.13 -6.96 -6.20
CA VAL A 95 -12.95 -6.08 -6.22
C VAL A 95 -11.77 -6.79 -5.59
N PHE A 96 -11.94 -7.33 -4.38
CA PHE A 96 -10.83 -7.94 -3.63
C PHE A 96 -10.42 -9.31 -4.18
N GLN A 97 -11.36 -10.10 -4.72
CA GLN A 97 -11.02 -11.32 -5.46
C GLN A 97 -10.19 -11.03 -6.73
N ASN A 98 -10.58 -10.00 -7.49
CA ASN A 98 -9.81 -9.57 -8.66
C ASN A 98 -8.45 -8.98 -8.26
N PHE A 99 -8.37 -8.29 -7.14
CA PHE A 99 -7.13 -7.77 -6.60
C PHE A 99 -6.18 -8.90 -6.20
N GLU A 100 -6.66 -9.90 -5.44
CA GLU A 100 -5.91 -11.10 -5.09
C GLU A 100 -5.32 -11.78 -6.32
N LYS A 101 -6.14 -12.02 -7.36
CA LYS A 101 -5.67 -12.62 -8.62
C LYS A 101 -4.54 -11.81 -9.26
N LYS A 102 -4.66 -10.48 -9.30
CA LYS A 102 -3.62 -9.61 -9.86
C LYS A 102 -2.35 -9.61 -9.03
N VAL A 103 -2.46 -9.64 -7.71
CA VAL A 103 -1.30 -9.77 -6.82
C VAL A 103 -0.60 -11.10 -7.08
N ASN A 104 -1.35 -12.20 -7.18
CA ASN A 104 -0.80 -13.50 -7.51
C ASN A 104 -0.05 -13.48 -8.85
N GLU A 105 -0.67 -12.96 -9.92
CA GLU A 105 -0.04 -12.83 -11.25
C GLU A 105 1.23 -11.97 -11.24
N HIS A 106 1.27 -10.94 -10.40
CA HIS A 106 2.42 -10.06 -10.27
C HIS A 106 3.56 -10.72 -9.47
N LEU A 107 3.23 -11.42 -8.38
CA LEU A 107 4.18 -12.22 -7.58
C LEU A 107 4.80 -13.37 -8.38
N LEU A 108 4.21 -13.79 -9.51
CA LEU A 108 4.86 -14.73 -10.42
C LEU A 108 6.09 -14.15 -11.12
N LYS A 109 6.22 -12.81 -11.18
CA LYS A 109 7.25 -12.11 -11.97
C LYS A 109 8.30 -11.45 -11.09
N GLU A 110 7.88 -10.83 -9.99
CA GLU A 110 8.76 -10.08 -9.10
C GLU A 110 8.25 -10.10 -7.66
N LYS A 111 9.17 -9.86 -6.72
CA LYS A 111 8.84 -9.70 -5.30
C LYS A 111 8.27 -8.30 -5.06
N THR A 112 7.24 -8.21 -4.25
CA THR A 112 6.56 -6.95 -3.94
C THR A 112 6.99 -6.40 -2.59
N LYS A 113 7.42 -5.13 -2.58
CA LYS A 113 7.88 -4.45 -1.38
C LYS A 113 7.15 -3.12 -1.16
N HIS A 114 6.94 -2.77 0.10
CA HIS A 114 6.61 -1.42 0.55
C HIS A 114 7.90 -0.71 0.92
N HIS A 115 7.96 0.58 0.63
CA HIS A 115 9.01 1.45 1.14
C HIS A 115 8.48 2.17 2.39
N VAL A 116 9.15 1.98 3.52
CA VAL A 116 8.74 2.54 4.81
C VAL A 116 9.82 3.52 5.27
N LEU A 117 9.40 4.74 5.62
CA LEU A 117 10.28 5.72 6.25
C LEU A 117 10.21 5.58 7.78
N LEU A 118 11.37 5.47 8.41
CA LEU A 118 11.52 5.54 9.86
C LEU A 118 12.02 6.93 10.22
N VAL A 119 11.29 7.62 11.09
CA VAL A 119 11.63 8.97 11.53
C VAL A 119 11.70 9.01 13.05
N SER A 120 12.85 9.40 13.59
CA SER A 120 13.01 9.75 15.01
C SER A 120 13.33 11.22 15.13
N MET A 121 12.65 11.91 16.05
CA MET A 121 12.85 13.33 16.26
C MET A 121 12.62 13.73 17.72
N THR A 122 13.36 14.73 18.16
CA THR A 122 13.29 15.28 19.51
C THR A 122 12.79 16.71 19.47
N LYS A 123 11.86 17.06 20.37
CA LYS A 123 11.36 18.44 20.48
C LYS A 123 12.50 19.35 20.93
N LYS A 124 12.70 20.47 20.23
CA LYS A 124 13.67 21.50 20.63
C LYS A 124 13.18 22.19 21.91
N ILE A 125 14.12 22.47 22.81
CA ILE A 125 13.91 23.25 24.05
C ILE A 125 13.96 24.73 23.70
#